data_AF-A0A2N0HMN9-F1
#
_entry.id   AF-A0A2N0HMN9-F1
#
_cell.length_a   1.000
_cell.length_b   1.000
_cell.length_c   1.000
_cell.angle_alpha   90.00
_cell.angle_beta   90.00
_cell.angle_gamma   90.00
#
_symmetry.space_group_name_H-M   'P 1'
#
loop_
_entity.id
_entity.type
_entity.pdbx_description
1 polymer ?
#
loop_
_entity_poly.entity_id
_entity_poly.type
_entity_poly.pdbx_seq_one_letter_code
_entity_poly.pdbx_strand_id
1 'polypeptide(L)'
;MKRDDFLKQDDVRGFIDWLAAELPARPFHLKMARSRFVPGGLDVQATGLEAVLGHYMWSTRWTDAQGKAVVSGNWHETRASLGQLRGWLKDAIARQDEDQTLAACLAILAWGGVRGAIVFLKRLHAQGRLVAYFTRLAPLMSLDSDASLDALDTDSVERFDAGLTKIHALFDDSGSPIYDSRVGAAMAMLYAQYRSQAGGKLAKKHWLAFPSGAARGKQIRNPKGIDSGFAGAPQFFGKAVSCQDWAQWQVKLGWILRAVLEQCDWFKADSADMAARCHAFEACLFMLGYDLRCFGQTDTVAATMTAAAKSGTTGAVPSGHPFSTVLTYYTAYRRQGGQPSSAAFSKWLTKNYKTKTLKESSANSYCFPLAKGEFDLHERTVADLECISAGGEAGLYMAVGSKDAYKESDEREHICLFDALLAGRVAHLTDNARETLLVERGYAGTENSANTLYRVGLNVGKHFGLLDNGGAPTAFYNNYFGNCLNDL
;
A
#
# COMPACT_ATOMS: atom_id res chain seq x y z
N MET A 1 -0.39 24.35 -8.57
CA MET A 1 1.04 24.78 -8.55
C MET A 1 1.83 24.07 -9.65
N LYS A 2 2.72 24.76 -10.38
CA LYS A 2 3.59 24.17 -11.42
C LYS A 2 4.96 23.73 -10.88
N ARG A 3 5.73 22.95 -11.66
CA ARG A 3 7.06 22.42 -11.30
C ARG A 3 8.00 23.51 -10.80
N ASP A 4 8.24 24.54 -11.62
CA ASP A 4 9.23 25.58 -11.29
C ASP A 4 8.86 26.36 -10.03
N ASP A 5 7.57 26.65 -9.83
CA ASP A 5 7.10 27.32 -8.62
C ASP A 5 7.29 26.46 -7.38
N PHE A 6 7.08 25.14 -7.50
CA PHE A 6 7.30 24.18 -6.44
C PHE A 6 8.78 24.05 -6.08
N LEU A 7 9.66 23.90 -7.07
CA LEU A 7 11.10 23.73 -6.87
C LEU A 7 11.79 24.99 -6.35
N LYS A 8 11.24 26.18 -6.60
CA LYS A 8 11.77 27.45 -6.09
C LYS A 8 11.52 27.70 -4.60
N GLN A 9 10.64 26.93 -3.96
CA GLN A 9 10.37 27.11 -2.54
C GLN A 9 11.61 26.79 -1.71
N ASP A 10 12.00 27.66 -0.78
CA ASP A 10 13.25 27.51 -0.02
C ASP A 10 13.37 26.17 0.73
N ASP A 11 12.25 25.70 1.29
CA ASP A 11 12.15 24.40 1.99
C ASP A 11 12.37 23.21 1.04
N VAL A 12 11.91 23.31 -0.21
CA VAL A 12 12.06 22.26 -1.23
C VAL A 12 13.46 22.29 -1.81
N ARG A 13 13.95 23.46 -2.22
CA ARG A 13 15.31 23.63 -2.75
C ARG A 13 16.36 23.20 -1.72
N GLY A 14 16.23 23.67 -0.47
CA GLY A 14 17.15 23.29 0.58
C GLY A 14 17.13 21.80 0.90
N PHE A 15 15.98 21.13 0.78
CA PHE A 15 15.91 19.68 0.92
C PHE A 15 16.58 18.94 -0.25
N ILE A 16 16.40 19.41 -1.50
CA ILE A 16 17.08 18.85 -2.68
C ILE A 16 18.59 18.95 -2.53
N ASP A 17 19.11 20.14 -2.18
CA ASP A 17 20.55 20.37 -2.01
C ASP A 17 21.11 19.49 -0.88
N TRP A 18 20.36 19.34 0.22
CA TRP A 18 20.70 18.46 1.32
C TRP A 18 20.74 16.99 0.92
N LEU A 19 19.76 16.51 0.13
CA LEU A 19 19.76 15.13 -0.38
C LEU A 19 21.01 14.87 -1.25
N ALA A 20 21.32 15.78 -2.17
CA ALA A 20 22.47 15.66 -3.06
C ALA A 20 23.81 15.62 -2.29
N ALA A 21 23.92 16.39 -1.21
CA ALA A 21 25.13 16.44 -0.38
C ALA A 21 25.26 15.24 0.57
N GLU A 22 24.18 14.85 1.25
CA GLU A 22 24.24 13.88 2.35
C GLU A 22 24.19 12.43 1.90
N LEU A 23 23.34 12.12 0.91
CA LEU A 23 23.08 10.72 0.55
C LEU A 23 24.30 9.94 0.05
N PRO A 24 25.29 10.50 -0.67
CA PRO A 24 26.46 9.73 -1.13
C PRO A 24 27.28 9.10 -0.02
N ALA A 25 27.44 9.81 1.10
CA ALA A 25 28.28 9.38 2.22
C ALA A 25 27.49 8.75 3.36
N ARG A 26 26.17 8.62 3.20
CA ARG A 26 25.28 8.22 4.28
C ARG A 26 25.33 6.72 4.53
N PRO A 27 25.60 6.27 5.77
CA PRO A 27 25.49 4.86 6.12
C PRO A 27 24.03 4.45 6.34
N PHE A 28 23.72 3.23 5.92
CA PHE A 28 22.43 2.57 6.11
C PHE A 28 22.64 1.13 6.56
N HIS A 29 21.84 0.69 7.54
CA HIS A 29 21.79 -0.71 7.97
C HIS A 29 20.53 -1.38 7.44
N LEU A 30 20.63 -2.04 6.28
CA LEU A 30 19.50 -2.76 5.69
C LEU A 30 19.27 -4.05 6.46
N LYS A 31 18.14 -4.14 7.17
CA LYS A 31 17.74 -5.33 7.92
C LYS A 31 16.32 -5.77 7.54
N MET A 32 16.23 -6.88 6.81
CA MET A 32 14.97 -7.46 6.34
C MET A 32 14.87 -8.91 6.80
N ALA A 33 13.73 -9.25 7.41
CA ALA A 33 13.47 -10.62 7.83
C ALA A 33 13.29 -11.52 6.60
N ARG A 34 13.66 -12.80 6.76
CA ARG A 34 13.35 -13.83 5.76
C ARG A 34 11.86 -13.82 5.46
N SER A 35 11.51 -13.73 4.19
CA SER A 35 10.14 -13.79 3.71
C SER A 35 10.10 -14.36 2.30
N ARG A 36 8.90 -14.51 1.73
CA ARG A 36 8.74 -14.85 0.31
C ARG A 36 9.32 -13.78 -0.62
N PHE A 37 9.36 -12.53 -0.16
CA PHE A 37 9.89 -11.39 -0.90
C PHE A 37 11.40 -11.23 -0.73
N VAL A 38 11.95 -11.60 0.42
CA VAL A 38 13.39 -11.54 0.70
C VAL A 38 13.86 -12.94 1.09
N PRO A 39 14.07 -13.85 0.12
CA PRO A 39 14.54 -15.19 0.40
C PRO A 39 15.89 -15.14 1.12
N GLY A 40 15.98 -15.81 2.28
CA GLY A 40 17.18 -15.77 3.13
C GLY A 40 17.29 -14.57 4.08
N GLY A 41 16.48 -13.52 3.88
CA GLY A 41 16.61 -12.27 4.62
C GLY A 41 17.78 -11.40 4.16
N LEU A 42 17.95 -10.24 4.77
CA LEU A 42 19.03 -9.29 4.49
C LEU A 42 19.50 -8.65 5.80
N ASP A 43 20.80 -8.59 6.03
CA ASP A 43 21.42 -7.87 7.15
C ASP A 43 22.79 -7.35 6.67
N VAL A 44 22.83 -6.10 6.20
CA VAL A 44 24.02 -5.52 5.56
C VAL A 44 24.14 -4.02 5.80
N GLN A 45 25.39 -3.54 5.95
CA GLN A 45 25.71 -2.12 5.96
C GLN A 45 26.01 -1.66 4.54
N ALA A 46 25.39 -0.57 4.12
CA ALA A 46 25.60 0.06 2.83
C ALA A 46 25.87 1.55 3.01
N THR A 47 26.84 2.11 2.29
CA THR A 47 27.10 3.55 2.31
C THR A 47 26.73 4.13 0.95
N GLY A 48 25.79 5.08 0.96
CA GLY A 48 25.27 5.68 -0.26
C GLY A 48 24.19 4.85 -0.96
N LEU A 49 23.40 5.53 -1.80
CA LEU A 49 22.28 4.89 -2.49
C LEU A 49 22.71 3.86 -3.53
N GLU A 50 23.84 4.04 -4.21
CA GLU A 50 24.33 3.06 -5.20
C GLU A 50 24.70 1.73 -4.53
N ALA A 51 25.27 1.77 -3.31
CA ALA A 51 25.50 0.55 -2.52
C ALA A 51 24.17 -0.09 -2.06
N VAL A 52 23.18 0.72 -1.67
CA VAL A 52 21.83 0.21 -1.35
C VAL A 52 21.21 -0.49 -2.55
N LEU A 53 21.33 0.08 -3.76
CA LEU A 53 20.83 -0.51 -5.00
C LEU A 53 21.49 -1.86 -5.30
N GLY A 54 22.80 -1.97 -5.07
CA GLY A 54 23.55 -3.22 -5.20
C GLY A 54 23.04 -4.35 -4.29
N HIS A 55 22.33 -4.01 -3.22
CA HIS A 55 21.67 -4.95 -2.31
C HIS A 55 20.16 -5.06 -2.51
N TYR A 56 19.59 -4.47 -3.57
CA TYR A 56 18.17 -4.57 -3.85
C TYR A 56 17.72 -6.03 -3.90
N MET A 57 16.74 -6.38 -3.07
CA MET A 57 16.16 -7.71 -3.02
C MET A 57 14.66 -7.63 -2.74
N TRP A 58 13.86 -7.99 -3.74
CA TRP A 58 12.41 -8.13 -3.59
C TRP A 58 11.83 -9.06 -4.66
N SER A 59 11.62 -10.32 -4.28
CA SER A 59 11.09 -11.38 -5.13
C SER A 59 9.62 -11.19 -5.43
N THR A 60 9.29 -11.01 -6.71
CA THR A 60 7.93 -10.91 -7.23
C THR A 60 7.71 -11.86 -8.39
N ARG A 61 6.44 -12.18 -8.67
CA ARG A 61 6.04 -13.06 -9.77
C ARG A 61 4.82 -12.52 -10.47
N TRP A 62 4.87 -12.50 -11.79
CA TRP A 62 3.77 -12.07 -12.67
C TRP A 62 3.72 -12.96 -13.92
N THR A 63 2.77 -12.67 -14.81
CA THR A 63 2.54 -13.43 -16.04
C THR A 63 2.60 -12.48 -17.22
N ASP A 64 3.46 -12.78 -18.19
CA ASP A 64 3.65 -11.95 -19.38
C ASP A 64 2.50 -12.07 -20.39
N ALA A 65 2.58 -11.28 -21.46
CA ALA A 65 1.57 -11.23 -22.50
C ALA A 65 1.37 -12.57 -23.23
N GLN A 66 2.32 -13.51 -23.11
CA GLN A 66 2.26 -14.85 -23.68
C GLN A 66 1.79 -15.91 -22.67
N GLY A 67 1.42 -15.50 -21.45
CA GLY A 67 0.99 -16.41 -20.40
C GLY A 67 2.13 -17.10 -19.65
N LYS A 68 3.38 -16.71 -19.86
CA LYS A 68 4.54 -17.29 -19.20
C LYS A 68 4.80 -16.60 -17.86
N ALA A 69 5.15 -17.40 -16.86
CA ALA A 69 5.52 -16.88 -15.55
C ALA A 69 6.90 -16.21 -15.58
N VAL A 70 6.96 -14.99 -15.05
CA VAL A 70 8.18 -14.19 -14.88
C VAL A 70 8.43 -13.97 -13.40
N VAL A 71 9.68 -14.08 -12.97
CA VAL A 71 10.14 -13.83 -11.60
C VAL A 71 11.23 -12.77 -11.63
N SER A 72 11.19 -11.83 -10.70
CA SER A 72 12.25 -10.85 -10.47
C SER A 72 12.58 -10.78 -8.99
N GLY A 73 13.85 -10.89 -8.62
CA GLY A 73 14.31 -10.85 -7.22
C GLY A 73 15.40 -9.82 -6.93
N ASN A 74 16.25 -9.48 -7.90
CA ASN A 74 17.28 -8.44 -7.78
C ASN A 74 16.97 -7.22 -8.67
N TRP A 75 17.77 -6.15 -8.54
CA TRP A 75 17.54 -4.90 -9.30
C TRP A 75 17.52 -5.11 -10.82
N HIS A 76 18.46 -5.90 -11.36
CA HIS A 76 18.55 -6.13 -12.80
C HIS A 76 17.28 -6.82 -13.34
N GLU A 77 16.83 -7.88 -12.67
CA GLU A 77 15.61 -8.60 -13.02
C GLU A 77 14.34 -7.76 -12.83
N THR A 78 14.31 -6.93 -11.77
CA THR A 78 13.22 -5.98 -11.53
C THR A 78 13.15 -4.96 -12.66
N ARG A 79 14.27 -4.34 -13.02
CA ARG A 79 14.35 -3.39 -14.15
C ARG A 79 13.88 -4.04 -15.46
N ALA A 80 14.29 -5.28 -15.73
CA ALA A 80 13.85 -6.02 -16.91
C ALA A 80 12.33 -6.29 -16.90
N SER A 81 11.76 -6.67 -15.75
CA SER A 81 10.31 -6.87 -15.59
C SER A 81 9.54 -5.57 -15.80
N LEU A 82 10.00 -4.46 -15.20
CA LEU A 82 9.41 -3.14 -15.37
C LEU A 82 9.45 -2.70 -16.84
N GLY A 83 10.54 -2.97 -17.56
CA GLY A 83 10.65 -2.70 -18.99
C GLY A 83 9.62 -3.46 -19.83
N GLN A 84 9.41 -4.75 -19.55
CA GLN A 84 8.41 -5.56 -20.25
C GLN A 84 6.98 -5.09 -19.97
N LEU A 85 6.66 -4.82 -18.69
CA LEU A 85 5.35 -4.33 -18.28
C LEU A 85 5.04 -2.95 -18.87
N ARG A 86 6.01 -2.03 -18.86
CA ARG A 86 5.95 -0.71 -19.51
C ARG A 86 5.66 -0.85 -21.00
N GLY A 87 6.45 -1.67 -21.71
CA GLY A 87 6.27 -1.89 -23.14
C GLY A 87 4.87 -2.41 -23.47
N TRP A 88 4.42 -3.43 -22.74
CA TRP A 88 3.08 -4.00 -22.92
C TRP A 88 1.96 -2.98 -22.70
N LEU A 89 1.99 -2.25 -21.58
CA LEU A 89 0.96 -1.25 -21.28
C LEU A 89 0.91 -0.14 -22.33
N LYS A 90 2.07 0.40 -22.72
CA LYS A 90 2.16 1.48 -23.70
C LYS A 90 1.68 1.04 -25.07
N ASP A 91 2.09 -0.15 -25.52
CA ASP A 91 1.66 -0.70 -26.80
C ASP A 91 0.14 -0.95 -26.83
N ALA A 92 -0.43 -1.46 -25.75
CA ALA A 92 -1.87 -1.69 -25.64
C ALA A 92 -2.68 -0.39 -25.70
N ILE A 93 -2.27 0.64 -24.94
CA ILE A 93 -2.91 1.96 -24.96
C ILE A 93 -2.76 2.63 -26.32
N ALA A 94 -1.58 2.56 -26.95
CA ALA A 94 -1.35 3.13 -28.28
C ALA A 94 -2.25 2.49 -29.36
N ARG A 95 -2.57 1.20 -29.23
CA ARG A 95 -3.49 0.46 -30.11
C ARG A 95 -4.97 0.64 -29.75
N GLN A 96 -5.28 1.39 -28.70
CA GLN A 96 -6.64 1.52 -28.15
C GLN A 96 -7.28 0.17 -27.76
N ASP A 97 -6.44 -0.80 -27.33
CA ASP A 97 -6.87 -2.15 -26.99
C ASP A 97 -7.23 -2.23 -25.50
N GLU A 98 -8.53 -2.16 -25.19
CA GLU A 98 -9.06 -2.21 -23.82
C GLU A 98 -8.70 -3.52 -23.10
N ASP A 99 -8.73 -4.67 -23.80
CA ASP A 99 -8.47 -5.99 -23.22
C ASP A 99 -7.00 -6.14 -22.85
N GLN A 100 -6.09 -5.77 -23.76
CA GLN A 100 -4.65 -5.79 -23.49
C GLN A 100 -4.26 -4.73 -22.47
N THR A 101 -4.92 -3.56 -22.45
CA THR A 101 -4.68 -2.55 -21.42
C THR A 101 -5.06 -3.08 -20.04
N LEU A 102 -6.23 -3.72 -19.91
CA LEU A 102 -6.62 -4.36 -18.65
C LEU A 102 -5.64 -5.47 -18.26
N ALA A 103 -5.26 -6.34 -19.18
CA ALA A 103 -4.32 -7.43 -18.93
C ALA A 103 -2.96 -6.90 -18.42
N ALA A 104 -2.40 -5.89 -19.07
CA ALA A 104 -1.16 -5.24 -18.65
C ALA A 104 -1.30 -4.59 -17.27
N CYS A 105 -2.39 -3.85 -17.00
CA CYS A 105 -2.65 -3.28 -15.69
C CYS A 105 -2.73 -4.36 -14.59
N LEU A 106 -3.44 -5.46 -14.83
CA LEU A 106 -3.53 -6.57 -13.87
C LEU A 106 -2.18 -7.27 -13.66
N ALA A 107 -1.37 -7.40 -14.71
CA ALA A 107 0.00 -7.92 -14.62
C ALA A 107 0.90 -7.01 -13.76
N ILE A 108 0.78 -5.69 -13.90
CA ILE A 108 1.48 -4.70 -13.06
C ILE A 108 1.05 -4.83 -11.59
N LEU A 109 -0.25 -4.95 -11.33
CA LEU A 109 -0.75 -5.17 -9.97
C LEU A 109 -0.23 -6.49 -9.37
N ALA A 110 -0.20 -7.55 -10.18
CA ALA A 110 0.33 -8.86 -9.77
C ALA A 110 1.83 -8.81 -9.46
N TRP A 111 2.64 -8.14 -10.29
CA TRP A 111 4.06 -7.87 -10.03
C TRP A 111 4.23 -7.09 -8.73
N GLY A 112 3.43 -6.03 -8.54
CA GLY A 112 3.47 -5.18 -7.37
C GLY A 112 2.89 -5.79 -6.09
N GLY A 113 2.31 -6.99 -6.14
CA GLY A 113 1.70 -7.65 -4.99
C GLY A 113 0.47 -6.93 -4.42
N VAL A 114 -0.22 -6.14 -5.23
CA VAL A 114 -1.36 -5.29 -4.82
C VAL A 114 -2.64 -5.70 -5.55
N ARG A 115 -3.80 -5.46 -4.93
CA ARG A 115 -5.11 -5.85 -5.49
C ARG A 115 -6.16 -4.75 -5.46
N GLY A 116 -5.94 -3.67 -4.69
CA GLY A 116 -6.97 -2.65 -4.46
C GLY A 116 -7.60 -2.11 -5.75
N ALA A 117 -6.80 -1.86 -6.78
CA ALA A 117 -7.28 -1.27 -8.03
C ALA A 117 -8.02 -2.23 -8.98
N ILE A 118 -8.06 -3.55 -8.73
CA ILE A 118 -8.61 -4.53 -9.69
C ILE A 118 -10.06 -4.20 -10.07
N VAL A 119 -10.90 -3.90 -9.08
CA VAL A 119 -12.33 -3.63 -9.26
C VAL A 119 -12.54 -2.38 -10.11
N PHE A 120 -11.79 -1.33 -9.78
CA PHE A 120 -11.80 -0.06 -10.49
C PHE A 120 -11.44 -0.23 -11.96
N LEU A 121 -10.33 -0.94 -12.24
CA LEU A 121 -9.86 -1.17 -13.61
C LEU A 121 -10.86 -2.00 -14.42
N LYS A 122 -11.42 -3.06 -13.84
CA LYS A 122 -12.45 -3.89 -14.49
C LYS A 122 -13.73 -3.11 -14.78
N ARG A 123 -14.11 -2.19 -13.88
CA ARG A 123 -15.26 -1.30 -14.11
C ARG A 123 -15.02 -0.39 -15.30
N LEU A 124 -13.86 0.27 -15.37
CA LEU A 124 -13.52 1.13 -16.50
C LEU A 124 -13.47 0.36 -17.83
N HIS A 125 -12.86 -0.83 -17.82
CA HIS A 125 -12.82 -1.74 -18.96
C HIS A 125 -14.22 -2.14 -19.44
N ALA A 126 -15.11 -2.57 -18.52
CA ALA A 126 -16.49 -2.92 -18.85
C ALA A 126 -17.30 -1.73 -19.42
N GLN A 127 -16.85 -0.50 -19.18
CA GLN A 127 -17.44 0.73 -19.72
C GLN A 127 -16.74 1.22 -21.00
N GLY A 128 -15.70 0.54 -21.49
CA GLY A 128 -14.89 1.00 -22.63
C GLY A 128 -14.18 2.33 -22.38
N ARG A 129 -13.77 2.57 -21.12
CA ARG A 129 -13.20 3.84 -20.64
C ARG A 129 -11.77 3.71 -20.13
N LEU A 130 -11.18 2.52 -20.11
CA LEU A 130 -9.89 2.31 -19.45
C LEU A 130 -8.75 3.03 -20.17
N VAL A 131 -8.68 2.89 -21.49
CA VAL A 131 -7.66 3.54 -22.32
C VAL A 131 -7.82 5.06 -22.27
N ALA A 132 -9.07 5.53 -22.40
CA ALA A 132 -9.39 6.96 -22.33
C ALA A 132 -9.01 7.57 -20.98
N TYR A 133 -9.24 6.84 -19.87
CA TYR A 133 -8.85 7.27 -18.53
C TYR A 133 -7.34 7.51 -18.41
N PHE A 134 -6.52 6.53 -18.82
CA PHE A 134 -5.07 6.67 -18.75
C PHE A 134 -4.54 7.74 -19.71
N THR A 135 -5.07 7.80 -20.92
CA THR A 135 -4.67 8.81 -21.92
C THR A 135 -4.94 10.24 -21.43
N ARG A 136 -6.08 10.47 -20.77
CA ARG A 136 -6.43 11.78 -20.19
C ARG A 136 -5.52 12.16 -19.02
N LEU A 137 -5.16 11.20 -18.17
CA LEU A 137 -4.41 11.46 -16.94
C LEU A 137 -2.89 11.51 -17.17
N ALA A 138 -2.36 10.85 -18.19
CA ALA A 138 -0.93 10.84 -18.55
C ALA A 138 -0.27 12.22 -18.57
N PRO A 139 -0.78 13.24 -19.31
CA PRO A 139 -0.15 14.55 -19.37
C PRO A 139 -0.17 15.30 -18.04
N LEU A 140 -1.06 14.95 -17.10
CA LEU A 140 -1.11 15.56 -15.76
C LEU A 140 -0.12 14.90 -14.79
N MET A 141 0.25 13.64 -15.06
CA MET A 141 1.18 12.85 -14.24
C MET A 141 2.64 12.95 -14.73
N SER A 142 2.86 13.41 -15.96
CA SER A 142 4.19 13.55 -16.54
C SER A 142 5.00 14.66 -15.86
N LEU A 143 6.27 14.36 -15.56
CA LEU A 143 7.18 15.28 -14.89
C LEU A 143 7.67 16.40 -15.80
N ASP A 144 7.61 16.21 -17.12
CA ASP A 144 7.97 17.20 -18.15
C ASP A 144 6.80 18.12 -18.53
N SER A 145 5.62 17.89 -17.95
CA SER A 145 4.42 18.67 -18.25
C SER A 145 4.42 20.04 -17.56
N ASP A 146 3.90 21.05 -18.27
CA ASP A 146 3.59 22.37 -17.72
C ASP A 146 2.25 22.41 -16.96
N ALA A 147 1.58 21.26 -16.81
CA ALA A 147 0.32 21.15 -16.07
C ALA A 147 0.47 21.59 -14.62
N SER A 148 -0.54 22.28 -14.11
CA SER A 148 -0.63 22.58 -12.69
C SER A 148 -1.00 21.32 -11.91
N LEU A 149 -0.37 21.09 -10.75
CA LEU A 149 -0.81 20.08 -9.78
C LEU A 149 -2.29 20.21 -9.40
N ASP A 150 -2.86 21.41 -9.49
CA ASP A 150 -4.27 21.66 -9.16
C ASP A 150 -5.21 21.02 -10.19
N ALA A 151 -4.70 20.64 -11.37
CA ALA A 151 -5.43 19.87 -12.37
C ALA A 151 -5.53 18.37 -12.00
N LEU A 152 -4.80 17.90 -10.97
CA LEU A 152 -5.01 16.60 -10.34
C LEU A 152 -6.00 16.77 -9.20
N ASP A 153 -7.28 16.81 -9.57
CA ASP A 153 -8.45 17.09 -8.75
C ASP A 153 -9.48 15.95 -8.80
N THR A 154 -10.67 16.16 -8.22
CA THR A 154 -11.73 15.15 -8.17
C THR A 154 -12.35 14.83 -9.53
N ASP A 155 -12.18 15.70 -10.53
CA ASP A 155 -12.76 15.53 -11.86
C ASP A 155 -11.81 14.74 -12.78
N SER A 156 -10.50 14.88 -12.55
CA SER A 156 -9.45 14.18 -13.29
C SER A 156 -9.06 12.84 -12.69
N VAL A 157 -8.95 12.76 -11.35
CA VAL A 157 -8.49 11.59 -10.61
C VAL A 157 -9.67 10.87 -9.97
N GLU A 158 -10.23 9.88 -10.68
CA GLU A 158 -11.33 9.05 -10.14
C GLU A 158 -10.86 8.13 -9.00
N ARG A 159 -9.61 7.65 -9.09
CA ARG A 159 -8.98 6.80 -8.07
C ARG A 159 -7.47 6.93 -8.11
N PHE A 160 -6.85 6.91 -6.93
CA PHE A 160 -5.40 6.76 -6.79
C PHE A 160 -5.05 5.94 -5.55
N ASP A 161 -4.15 4.98 -5.70
CA ASP A 161 -3.62 4.12 -4.64
C ASP A 161 -2.28 3.51 -5.08
N ALA A 162 -1.67 2.69 -4.22
CA ALA A 162 -0.39 2.04 -4.51
C ALA A 162 -0.36 1.20 -5.80
N GLY A 163 -1.52 0.75 -6.30
CA GLY A 163 -1.64 0.07 -7.59
C GLY A 163 -1.64 1.04 -8.75
N LEU A 164 -2.45 2.11 -8.69
CA LEU A 164 -2.48 3.14 -9.73
C LEU A 164 -1.14 3.85 -9.86
N THR A 165 -0.45 4.09 -8.74
CA THR A 165 0.90 4.66 -8.73
C THR A 165 1.86 3.84 -9.60
N LYS A 166 1.84 2.50 -9.50
CA LYS A 166 2.67 1.60 -10.32
C LYS A 166 2.33 1.69 -11.80
N ILE A 167 1.04 1.70 -12.12
CA ILE A 167 0.57 1.77 -13.50
C ILE A 167 0.98 3.11 -14.13
N HIS A 168 0.77 4.23 -13.43
CA HIS A 168 1.16 5.54 -13.92
C HIS A 168 2.67 5.72 -14.04
N ALA A 169 3.46 5.22 -13.09
CA ALA A 169 4.93 5.25 -13.17
C ALA A 169 5.46 4.46 -14.38
N LEU A 170 4.84 3.33 -14.70
CA LEU A 170 5.20 2.52 -15.87
C LEU A 170 4.67 3.07 -17.19
N PHE A 171 3.59 3.84 -17.17
CA PHE A 171 3.07 4.50 -18.36
C PHE A 171 3.84 5.80 -18.69
N ASP A 172 4.36 6.48 -17.69
CA ASP A 172 5.11 7.75 -17.82
C ASP A 172 6.55 7.56 -18.30
N ASP A 173 6.98 8.32 -19.30
CA ASP A 173 8.34 8.28 -19.86
C ASP A 173 9.34 9.23 -19.18
N SER A 174 8.85 10.13 -18.33
CA SER A 174 9.68 11.19 -17.72
C SER A 174 10.40 10.75 -16.43
N GLY A 175 10.13 9.54 -15.94
CA GLY A 175 10.72 8.98 -14.73
C GLY A 175 9.87 9.15 -13.48
N SER A 176 8.54 9.21 -13.61
CA SER A 176 7.62 9.25 -12.47
C SER A 176 7.81 8.03 -11.54
N PRO A 177 7.94 8.24 -10.22
CA PRO A 177 8.27 7.16 -9.31
C PRO A 177 7.04 6.31 -8.94
N ILE A 178 7.25 5.03 -8.65
CA ILE A 178 6.33 4.18 -7.91
C ILE A 178 6.30 4.65 -6.45
N TYR A 179 5.48 5.67 -6.19
CA TYR A 179 5.19 6.19 -4.87
C TYR A 179 4.27 5.31 -4.01
N ASP A 180 4.84 4.24 -3.45
CA ASP A 180 4.20 3.37 -2.46
C ASP A 180 4.50 3.76 -0.99
N SER A 181 4.01 2.97 -0.04
CA SER A 181 4.18 3.26 1.39
C SER A 181 5.63 3.28 1.87
N ARG A 182 6.51 2.48 1.27
CA ARG A 182 7.93 2.39 1.64
C ARG A 182 8.69 3.57 1.09
N VAL A 183 8.51 3.88 -0.19
CA VAL A 183 9.09 5.08 -0.80
C VAL A 183 8.66 6.33 -0.03
N GLY A 184 7.38 6.42 0.33
CA GLY A 184 6.84 7.46 1.22
C GLY A 184 7.51 7.53 2.58
N ALA A 185 7.68 6.38 3.25
CA ALA A 185 8.33 6.30 4.56
C ALA A 185 9.79 6.79 4.52
N ALA A 186 10.59 6.34 3.56
CA ALA A 186 11.98 6.74 3.41
C ALA A 186 12.11 8.25 3.19
N MET A 187 11.29 8.82 2.29
CA MET A 187 11.30 10.26 2.02
C MET A 187 10.82 11.08 3.21
N ALA A 188 9.82 10.59 3.96
CA ALA A 188 9.38 11.24 5.19
C ALA A 188 10.48 11.27 6.25
N MET A 189 11.26 10.20 6.38
CA MET A 189 12.38 10.12 7.32
C MET A 189 13.54 11.05 6.93
N LEU A 190 13.93 11.04 5.65
CA LEU A 190 14.94 11.94 5.12
C LEU A 190 14.57 13.41 5.35
N TYR A 191 13.32 13.77 5.07
CA TYR A 191 12.83 15.13 5.30
C TYR A 191 12.78 15.50 6.78
N ALA A 192 12.38 14.57 7.66
CA ALA A 192 12.40 14.80 9.11
C ALA A 192 13.82 15.10 9.62
N GLN A 193 14.83 14.38 9.12
CA GLN A 193 16.22 14.60 9.48
C GLN A 193 16.78 15.91 8.93
N TYR A 194 16.48 16.24 7.66
CA TYR A 194 16.81 17.54 7.08
C TYR A 194 16.28 18.69 7.95
N ARG A 195 15.00 18.65 8.30
CA ARG A 195 14.36 19.67 9.15
C ARG A 195 15.00 19.75 10.53
N SER A 196 15.35 18.61 11.12
CA SER A 196 16.02 18.55 12.42
C SER A 196 17.40 19.21 12.39
N GLN A 197 18.20 18.93 11.35
CA GLN A 197 19.55 19.48 11.19
C GLN A 197 19.54 20.97 10.82
N ALA A 198 18.59 21.40 9.98
CA ALA A 198 18.46 22.80 9.60
C ALA A 198 17.96 23.67 10.77
N GLY A 199 17.27 23.08 11.74
CA GLY A 199 16.79 23.75 12.96
C GLY A 199 15.82 24.89 12.68
N GLY A 200 15.83 25.93 13.52
CA GLY A 200 14.94 27.10 13.40
C GLY A 200 15.24 28.04 12.22
N LYS A 201 16.21 27.72 11.36
CA LYS A 201 16.60 28.53 10.20
C LYS A 201 15.61 28.41 9.03
N LEU A 202 14.79 27.35 9.01
CA LEU A 202 13.80 27.15 7.97
C LEU A 202 12.50 27.88 8.28
N ALA A 203 11.79 28.26 7.21
CA ALA A 203 10.45 28.80 7.34
C ALA A 203 9.53 27.85 8.11
N LYS A 204 8.62 28.43 8.89
CA LYS A 204 7.57 27.68 9.62
C LYS A 204 6.59 26.98 8.68
N LYS A 205 6.42 27.49 7.46
CA LYS A 205 5.58 26.85 6.43
C LYS A 205 6.31 25.62 5.90
N HIS A 206 5.66 24.46 6.00
CA HIS A 206 6.16 23.21 5.44
C HIS A 206 5.54 23.00 4.05
N TRP A 207 6.37 22.79 3.04
CA TRP A 207 5.91 22.44 1.69
C TRP A 207 5.88 20.93 1.45
N LEU A 208 6.61 20.17 2.28
CA LEU A 208 6.77 18.73 2.18
C LEU A 208 6.12 18.02 3.36
N ALA A 209 5.36 16.96 3.07
CA ALA A 209 4.67 16.11 4.03
C ALA A 209 4.39 14.75 3.40
N PHE A 210 5.46 14.06 3.01
CA PHE A 210 5.43 12.78 2.30
C PHE A 210 4.54 11.75 3.01
N PRO A 211 3.39 11.39 2.43
CA PRO A 211 2.55 10.36 3.01
C PRO A 211 3.25 9.00 3.01
N SER A 212 2.93 8.18 4.01
CA SER A 212 3.36 6.78 4.10
C SER A 212 2.19 5.88 4.50
N GLY A 213 2.44 4.58 4.57
CA GLY A 213 1.48 3.58 5.05
C GLY A 213 2.03 2.83 6.25
N ALA A 214 1.13 2.28 7.07
CA ALA A 214 1.52 1.37 8.14
C ALA A 214 2.07 0.06 7.56
N ALA A 215 3.16 -0.45 8.13
CA ALA A 215 3.67 -1.77 7.78
C ALA A 215 2.74 -2.88 8.30
N ARG A 216 2.70 -4.00 7.58
CA ARG A 216 2.26 -5.27 8.15
C ARG A 216 3.42 -5.87 8.96
N GLY A 217 3.40 -5.70 10.28
CA GLY A 217 4.45 -6.24 11.15
C GLY A 217 5.02 -5.24 12.16
N LYS A 218 6.26 -5.51 12.60
CA LYS A 218 7.00 -4.72 13.62
C LYS A 218 7.89 -3.63 12.98
N GLN A 219 7.80 -3.43 11.68
CA GLN A 219 8.58 -2.42 10.97
C GLN A 219 8.05 -1.02 11.27
N ILE A 220 8.95 -0.05 11.36
CA ILE A 220 8.59 1.35 11.60
C ILE A 220 8.62 2.08 10.25
N ARG A 221 7.46 2.59 9.80
CA ARG A 221 7.29 3.36 8.54
C ARG A 221 6.85 4.81 8.76
N ASN A 222 6.87 5.26 10.02
CA ASN A 222 6.55 6.63 10.39
C ASN A 222 7.74 7.23 11.18
N PRO A 223 8.33 8.36 10.74
CA PRO A 223 9.47 8.98 11.42
C PRO A 223 9.25 9.25 12.91
N LYS A 224 8.01 9.59 13.30
CA LYS A 224 7.65 9.80 14.71
C LYS A 224 7.83 8.56 15.58
N GLY A 225 7.83 7.37 14.98
CA GLY A 225 8.13 6.11 15.65
C GLY A 225 9.63 5.87 15.88
N ILE A 226 10.50 6.63 15.21
CA ILE A 226 11.96 6.61 15.43
C ILE A 226 12.36 7.64 16.48
N ASP A 227 11.89 8.88 16.33
CA ASP A 227 12.11 9.96 17.27
C ASP A 227 10.80 10.74 17.47
N SER A 228 10.38 10.88 18.72
CA SER A 228 9.18 11.64 19.10
C SER A 228 9.22 13.13 18.71
N GLY A 229 10.42 13.68 18.48
CA GLY A 229 10.66 15.03 17.98
C GLY A 229 10.38 15.19 16.48
N PHE A 230 10.31 14.09 15.73
CA PHE A 230 9.96 14.14 14.31
C PHE A 230 8.45 14.28 14.10
N ALA A 231 8.11 15.07 13.08
CA ALA A 231 6.74 15.14 12.60
C ALA A 231 6.30 13.78 12.03
N GLY A 232 5.05 13.39 12.32
CA GLY A 232 4.49 12.16 11.78
C GLY A 232 4.13 12.31 10.30
N ALA A 233 4.39 11.26 9.51
CA ALA A 233 3.97 11.20 8.12
C ALA A 233 2.43 11.07 8.01
N PRO A 234 1.75 11.81 7.11
CA PRO A 234 0.36 11.54 6.76
C PRO A 234 0.19 10.07 6.34
N GLN A 235 -0.95 9.46 6.67
CA GLN A 235 -1.18 8.04 6.42
C GLN A 235 -2.09 7.82 5.21
N PHE A 236 -1.66 6.97 4.28
CA PHE A 236 -2.47 6.47 3.18
C PHE A 236 -3.75 5.79 3.69
N PHE A 237 -4.81 5.84 2.87
CA PHE A 237 -6.16 5.34 3.18
C PHE A 237 -6.82 5.97 4.41
N GLY A 238 -6.16 6.92 5.09
CA GLY A 238 -6.73 7.77 6.12
C GLY A 238 -7.40 9.01 5.53
N LYS A 239 -8.10 9.77 6.38
CA LYS A 239 -8.72 11.05 6.00
C LYS A 239 -7.70 12.12 5.57
N ALA A 240 -6.43 11.92 5.86
CA ALA A 240 -5.36 12.88 5.63
C ALA A 240 -4.87 12.93 4.18
N VAL A 241 -5.17 11.90 3.37
CA VAL A 241 -4.64 11.79 2.00
C VAL A 241 -5.79 11.35 1.08
N SER A 242 -6.29 12.28 0.27
CA SER A 242 -7.23 11.97 -0.80
C SER A 242 -6.54 11.26 -1.98
N CYS A 243 -7.32 10.78 -2.95
CA CYS A 243 -6.74 10.19 -4.17
C CYS A 243 -5.93 11.23 -4.95
N GLN A 244 -6.44 12.46 -5.01
CA GLN A 244 -5.82 13.59 -5.67
C GLN A 244 -4.49 13.95 -5.01
N ASP A 245 -4.48 14.02 -3.68
CA ASP A 245 -3.26 14.30 -2.92
C ASP A 245 -2.19 13.23 -3.21
N TRP A 246 -2.57 11.96 -3.26
CA TRP A 246 -1.63 10.87 -3.57
C TRP A 246 -1.04 11.02 -4.97
N ALA A 247 -1.86 11.32 -5.98
CA ALA A 247 -1.39 11.58 -7.35
C ALA A 247 -0.43 12.78 -7.41
N GLN A 248 -0.79 13.88 -6.75
CA GLN A 248 0.08 15.06 -6.64
C GLN A 248 1.40 14.76 -5.94
N TRP A 249 1.40 13.92 -4.90
CA TRP A 249 2.64 13.54 -4.21
C TRP A 249 3.56 12.68 -5.07
N GLN A 250 3.02 11.81 -5.93
CA GLN A 250 3.84 11.08 -6.89
C GLN A 250 4.57 12.05 -7.85
N VAL A 251 3.86 13.05 -8.39
CA VAL A 251 4.45 14.07 -9.27
C VAL A 251 5.50 14.91 -8.53
N LYS A 252 5.16 15.42 -7.32
CA LYS A 252 6.10 16.19 -6.48
C LYS A 252 7.37 15.40 -6.16
N LEU A 253 7.24 14.12 -5.82
CA LEU A 253 8.39 13.26 -5.56
C LEU A 253 9.23 13.12 -6.83
N GLY A 254 8.62 12.83 -7.98
CA GLY A 254 9.34 12.73 -9.25
C GLY A 254 10.13 13.99 -9.59
N TRP A 255 9.55 15.18 -9.37
CA TRP A 255 10.26 16.45 -9.54
C TRP A 255 11.47 16.58 -8.61
N ILE A 256 11.34 16.17 -7.34
CA ILE A 256 12.46 16.20 -6.38
C ILE A 256 13.56 15.23 -6.79
N LEU A 257 13.24 13.97 -7.12
CA LEU A 257 14.24 12.96 -7.50
C LEU A 257 15.02 13.41 -8.73
N ARG A 258 14.32 13.92 -9.73
CA ARG A 258 14.95 14.44 -10.95
C ARG A 258 15.82 15.67 -10.66
N ALA A 259 15.35 16.62 -9.85
CA ALA A 259 16.14 17.79 -9.48
C ALA A 259 17.45 17.41 -8.74
N VAL A 260 17.42 16.39 -7.88
CA VAL A 260 18.65 15.85 -7.24
C VAL A 260 19.56 15.23 -8.30
N LEU A 261 19.02 14.40 -9.19
CA LEU A 261 19.80 13.69 -10.24
C LEU A 261 20.33 14.61 -11.36
N GLU A 262 19.76 15.80 -11.51
CA GLU A 262 20.27 16.87 -12.37
C GLU A 262 21.54 17.53 -11.79
N GLN A 263 21.76 17.41 -10.47
CA GLN A 263 22.93 17.96 -9.76
C GLN A 263 24.09 16.95 -9.58
N CYS A 264 23.89 15.68 -9.92
CA CYS A 264 24.87 14.62 -9.66
C CYS A 264 24.90 13.53 -10.74
N ASP A 265 25.86 12.63 -10.65
CA ASP A 265 26.09 11.55 -11.61
C ASP A 265 25.59 10.17 -11.14
N TRP A 266 24.77 10.12 -10.08
CA TRP A 266 24.31 8.83 -9.52
C TRP A 266 23.60 7.97 -10.56
N PHE A 267 23.86 6.67 -10.50
CA PHE A 267 23.26 5.61 -11.32
C PHE A 267 23.64 5.69 -12.82
N LYS A 268 24.53 6.60 -13.22
CA LYS A 268 24.98 6.70 -14.63
C LYS A 268 25.72 5.46 -15.12
N ALA A 269 26.33 4.70 -14.22
CA ALA A 269 26.98 3.42 -14.56
C ALA A 269 25.98 2.37 -15.10
N ASP A 270 24.74 2.38 -14.60
CA ASP A 270 23.68 1.46 -15.03
C ASP A 270 22.85 1.99 -16.21
N SER A 271 22.69 3.31 -16.31
CA SER A 271 21.97 3.99 -17.39
C SER A 271 22.21 5.50 -17.39
N ALA A 272 22.53 6.07 -18.56
CA ALA A 272 22.58 7.53 -18.72
C ALA A 272 21.18 8.18 -18.79
N ASP A 273 20.13 7.40 -19.08
CA ASP A 273 18.75 7.87 -19.18
C ASP A 273 18.18 8.35 -17.83
N MET A 274 17.60 9.55 -17.81
CA MET A 274 17.09 10.17 -16.58
C MET A 274 15.96 9.35 -15.94
N ALA A 275 15.04 8.82 -16.74
CA ALA A 275 13.92 8.03 -16.21
C ALA A 275 14.41 6.74 -15.52
N ALA A 276 15.37 6.06 -16.13
CA ALA A 276 16.03 4.90 -15.53
C ALA A 276 16.75 5.26 -14.20
N ARG A 277 17.42 6.42 -14.14
CA ARG A 277 18.08 6.90 -12.92
C ARG A 277 17.06 7.24 -11.82
N CYS A 278 15.92 7.83 -12.17
CA CYS A 278 14.81 8.08 -11.23
C CYS A 278 14.29 6.77 -10.62
N HIS A 279 14.09 5.72 -11.44
CA HIS A 279 13.65 4.42 -10.93
C HIS A 279 14.70 3.71 -10.09
N ALA A 280 16.00 3.89 -10.37
CA ALA A 280 17.06 3.39 -9.50
C ALA A 280 17.04 4.07 -8.13
N PHE A 281 16.86 5.40 -8.09
CA PHE A 281 16.70 6.15 -6.84
C PHE A 281 15.45 5.65 -6.07
N GLU A 282 14.30 5.57 -6.74
CA GLU A 282 13.07 5.02 -6.17
C GLU A 282 13.26 3.61 -5.58
N ALA A 283 13.98 2.72 -6.28
CA ALA A 283 14.28 1.37 -5.78
C ALA A 283 15.12 1.39 -4.49
N CYS A 284 16.05 2.33 -4.35
CA CYS A 284 16.75 2.53 -3.08
C CYS A 284 15.81 3.00 -1.97
N LEU A 285 14.93 3.97 -2.26
CA LEU A 285 13.94 4.45 -1.29
C LEU A 285 12.98 3.34 -0.85
N PHE A 286 12.60 2.45 -1.76
CA PHE A 286 11.80 1.28 -1.46
C PHE A 286 12.50 0.32 -0.48
N MET A 287 13.81 0.08 -0.66
CA MET A 287 14.61 -0.75 0.25
C MET A 287 14.76 -0.09 1.63
N LEU A 288 15.09 1.21 1.68
CA LEU A 288 15.23 1.98 2.91
C LEU A 288 13.90 2.12 3.68
N GLY A 289 12.81 2.25 2.93
CA GLY A 289 11.46 2.41 3.44
C GLY A 289 10.84 1.17 4.06
N TYR A 290 11.48 0.01 3.91
CA TYR A 290 11.04 -1.22 4.55
C TYR A 290 10.96 -1.05 6.08
N ASP A 291 12.00 -0.47 6.68
CA ASP A 291 12.09 -0.18 8.12
C ASP A 291 13.01 1.02 8.37
N LEU A 292 12.46 2.09 8.94
CA LEU A 292 13.18 3.36 9.15
C LEU A 292 14.31 3.27 10.17
N ARG A 293 14.44 2.16 10.91
CA ARG A 293 15.63 1.90 11.75
C ARG A 293 16.91 1.75 10.92
N CYS A 294 16.82 1.53 9.61
CA CYS A 294 17.99 1.46 8.73
C CYS A 294 18.78 2.77 8.63
N PHE A 295 18.17 3.91 8.97
CA PHE A 295 18.83 5.22 8.94
C PHE A 295 19.81 5.47 10.11
N GLY A 296 20.00 4.46 10.98
CA GLY A 296 20.85 4.52 12.18
C GLY A 296 20.10 5.07 13.41
N GLN A 297 20.47 4.57 14.59
CA GLN A 297 20.11 5.18 15.87
C GLN A 297 21.00 6.42 16.08
N THR A 298 20.41 7.56 16.41
CA THR A 298 21.05 8.52 17.32
C THR A 298 21.36 7.78 18.62
N ASP A 299 22.60 7.88 19.13
CA ASP A 299 23.19 7.12 20.25
C ASP A 299 22.47 7.16 21.64
N THR A 300 21.16 7.41 21.70
CA THR A 300 20.41 7.65 22.94
C THR A 300 19.29 6.65 23.26
N VAL A 301 19.16 5.52 22.54
CA VAL A 301 17.98 4.63 22.72
C VAL A 301 18.31 3.28 23.41
N ALA A 302 19.52 3.09 23.93
CA ALA A 302 19.80 1.92 24.78
C ALA A 302 19.02 1.98 26.13
N ALA A 303 18.61 3.17 26.58
CA ALA A 303 17.94 3.37 27.88
C ALA A 303 16.39 3.40 27.81
N THR A 304 15.78 3.45 26.63
CA THR A 304 14.30 3.53 26.47
C THR A 304 13.66 2.25 25.94
N MET A 305 14.44 1.17 25.78
CA MET A 305 13.92 -0.13 25.34
C MET A 305 13.01 -0.82 26.36
N THR A 306 12.98 -0.35 27.62
CA THR A 306 12.13 -0.92 28.68
C THR A 306 10.77 -0.23 28.85
N ALA A 307 10.56 0.95 28.26
CA ALA A 307 9.31 1.71 28.45
C ALA A 307 8.41 1.79 27.20
N ALA A 308 8.96 1.73 25.98
CA ALA A 308 8.19 1.85 24.73
C ALA A 308 7.80 0.51 24.09
N ALA A 309 8.28 -0.62 24.62
CA ALA A 309 7.93 -1.98 24.18
C ALA A 309 6.57 -2.48 24.72
N LYS A 310 5.68 -1.58 25.16
CA LYS A 310 4.29 -1.94 25.47
C LYS A 310 3.42 -1.78 24.20
N SER A 311 3.04 -2.92 23.63
CA SER A 311 1.92 -3.11 22.69
C SER A 311 2.09 -2.67 21.22
N GLY A 312 3.24 -2.98 20.59
CA GLY A 312 3.36 -2.88 19.13
C GLY A 312 2.51 -3.93 18.41
N THR A 313 1.21 -3.66 18.22
CA THR A 313 0.34 -4.46 17.35
C THR A 313 0.92 -4.45 15.93
N THR A 314 1.09 -5.61 15.29
CA THR A 314 1.60 -5.75 13.90
C THR A 314 0.67 -5.20 12.80
N GLY A 315 -0.30 -4.36 13.17
CA GLY A 315 -1.32 -3.84 12.26
C GLY A 315 -2.38 -4.87 11.87
N ALA A 316 -2.29 -6.13 12.31
CA ALA A 316 -3.23 -7.20 11.96
C ALA A 316 -4.58 -7.13 12.70
N VAL A 317 -4.71 -6.30 13.74
CA VAL A 317 -5.97 -6.21 14.48
C VAL A 317 -6.96 -5.28 13.74
N PRO A 318 -8.15 -5.77 13.35
CA PRO A 318 -9.18 -4.96 12.71
C PRO A 318 -10.00 -4.18 13.74
N SER A 319 -10.85 -3.26 13.27
CA SER A 319 -11.97 -2.79 14.10
C SER A 319 -12.99 -3.92 14.24
N GLY A 320 -13.41 -4.26 15.46
CA GLY A 320 -14.37 -5.34 15.70
C GLY A 320 -15.73 -5.04 15.06
N HIS A 321 -16.27 -6.00 14.30
CA HIS A 321 -17.55 -5.87 13.61
C HIS A 321 -18.20 -7.24 13.30
N PRO A 322 -19.54 -7.32 13.23
CA PRO A 322 -20.27 -8.53 12.84
C PRO A 322 -20.37 -8.60 11.30
N PHE A 323 -19.33 -9.12 10.65
CA PHE A 323 -19.13 -9.05 9.20
C PHE A 323 -20.37 -9.34 8.32
N SER A 324 -20.96 -10.54 8.42
CA SER A 324 -22.13 -10.93 7.62
C SER A 324 -23.34 -10.02 7.85
N THR A 325 -23.58 -9.62 9.10
CA THR A 325 -24.63 -8.68 9.47
C THR A 325 -24.39 -7.31 8.84
N VAL A 326 -23.16 -6.81 8.87
CA VAL A 326 -22.79 -5.54 8.24
C VAL A 326 -23.05 -5.57 6.74
N LEU A 327 -22.65 -6.65 6.04
CA LEU A 327 -22.91 -6.80 4.60
C LEU A 327 -24.41 -6.78 4.28
N THR A 328 -25.22 -7.44 5.10
CA THR A 328 -26.67 -7.45 4.96
C THR A 328 -27.25 -6.04 5.08
N TYR A 329 -26.85 -5.29 6.13
CA TYR A 329 -27.30 -3.92 6.32
C TYR A 329 -26.81 -2.97 5.23
N TYR A 330 -25.55 -3.10 4.81
CA TYR A 330 -25.00 -2.25 3.76
C TYR A 330 -25.69 -2.49 2.41
N THR A 331 -25.97 -3.75 2.08
CA THR A 331 -26.74 -4.11 0.88
C THR A 331 -28.15 -3.55 0.93
N ALA A 332 -28.84 -3.66 2.07
CA ALA A 332 -30.17 -3.07 2.25
C ALA A 332 -30.16 -1.54 2.12
N TYR A 333 -29.17 -0.88 2.72
CA TYR A 333 -28.95 0.56 2.60
C TYR A 333 -28.74 0.99 1.15
N ARG A 334 -27.91 0.27 0.39
CA ARG A 334 -27.65 0.56 -1.02
C ARG A 334 -28.85 0.30 -1.91
N ARG A 335 -29.67 -0.73 -1.64
CA ARG A 335 -30.97 -0.97 -2.31
C ARG A 335 -31.95 0.21 -2.14
N GLN A 336 -31.88 0.93 -1.02
CA GLN A 336 -32.70 2.11 -0.75
C GLN A 336 -32.16 3.40 -1.41
N GLY A 337 -31.16 3.30 -2.30
CA GLY A 337 -30.52 4.46 -2.92
C GLY A 337 -29.54 5.19 -1.99
N GLY A 338 -29.06 4.52 -0.95
CA GLY A 338 -28.07 5.06 -0.03
C GLY A 338 -26.78 5.47 -0.74
N GLN A 339 -26.21 6.61 -0.35
CA GLN A 339 -24.95 7.13 -0.88
C GLN A 339 -23.78 6.18 -0.56
N PRO A 340 -22.88 5.89 -1.50
CA PRO A 340 -21.78 4.94 -1.30
C PRO A 340 -20.64 5.53 -0.44
N SER A 341 -20.91 5.80 0.84
CA SER A 341 -19.91 6.31 1.79
C SER A 341 -20.09 5.76 3.20
N SER A 342 -18.99 5.54 3.91
CA SER A 342 -19.00 5.14 5.32
C SER A 342 -19.74 6.12 6.21
N ALA A 343 -19.61 7.44 5.97
CA ALA A 343 -20.25 8.45 6.80
C ALA A 343 -21.79 8.39 6.70
N ALA A 344 -22.31 8.31 5.47
CA ALA A 344 -23.75 8.23 5.24
C ALA A 344 -24.32 6.89 5.73
N PHE A 345 -23.61 5.79 5.49
CA PHE A 345 -24.01 4.47 5.98
C PHE A 345 -24.00 4.39 7.51
N SER A 346 -22.94 4.83 8.18
CA SER A 346 -22.85 4.84 9.65
C SER A 346 -24.02 5.58 10.29
N LYS A 347 -24.37 6.76 9.76
CA LYS A 347 -25.53 7.55 10.22
C LYS A 347 -26.87 6.85 9.96
N TRP A 348 -27.01 6.13 8.86
CA TRP A 348 -28.20 5.33 8.58
C TRP A 348 -28.28 4.11 9.52
N LEU A 349 -27.16 3.46 9.77
CA LEU A 349 -27.07 2.24 10.56
C LEU A 349 -27.47 2.48 12.01
N THR A 350 -27.05 3.59 12.63
CA THR A 350 -27.44 3.92 14.02
C THR A 350 -28.96 3.99 14.24
N LYS A 351 -29.73 4.30 13.18
CA LYS A 351 -31.19 4.39 13.21
C LYS A 351 -31.91 3.09 12.85
N ASN A 352 -31.24 2.20 12.11
CA ASN A 352 -31.87 1.02 11.50
C ASN A 352 -31.38 -0.31 12.08
N TYR A 353 -30.50 -0.27 13.09
CA TYR A 353 -29.99 -1.48 13.73
C TYR A 353 -31.04 -2.13 14.64
N LYS A 354 -31.46 -3.37 14.31
CA LYS A 354 -32.66 -4.02 14.86
C LYS A 354 -32.68 -4.24 16.38
N THR A 355 -31.53 -4.42 17.03
CA THR A 355 -31.51 -5.00 18.38
C THR A 355 -31.32 -3.97 19.51
N LYS A 356 -30.65 -2.84 19.26
CA LYS A 356 -30.42 -1.72 20.19
C LYS A 356 -29.99 -0.47 19.40
N THR A 357 -30.15 0.72 20.00
CA THR A 357 -29.50 1.95 19.49
C THR A 357 -27.99 1.72 19.41
N LEU A 358 -27.46 1.60 18.19
CA LEU A 358 -26.05 1.38 17.97
C LEU A 358 -25.31 2.70 18.24
N LYS A 359 -24.29 2.68 19.10
CA LYS A 359 -23.43 3.85 19.33
C LYS A 359 -22.74 4.23 18.03
N GLU A 360 -22.55 5.54 17.80
CA GLU A 360 -21.88 6.05 16.61
C GLU A 360 -20.46 5.48 16.44
N SER A 361 -19.71 5.32 17.53
CA SER A 361 -18.39 4.68 17.48
C SER A 361 -18.45 3.24 16.97
N SER A 362 -19.44 2.46 17.38
CA SER A 362 -19.66 1.10 16.87
C SER A 362 -20.08 1.10 15.40
N ALA A 363 -20.96 2.02 14.99
CA ALA A 363 -21.37 2.15 13.60
C ALA A 363 -20.19 2.52 12.68
N ASN A 364 -19.30 3.39 13.15
CA ASN A 364 -18.06 3.73 12.45
C ASN A 364 -17.12 2.52 12.33
N SER A 365 -16.94 1.75 13.42
CA SER A 365 -16.16 0.50 13.37
C SER A 365 -16.72 -0.52 12.38
N TYR A 366 -18.06 -0.58 12.23
CA TYR A 366 -18.72 -1.49 11.29
C TYR A 366 -18.49 -1.09 9.83
N CYS A 367 -17.99 0.11 9.56
CA CYS A 367 -17.60 0.52 8.20
C CYS A 367 -16.21 0.01 7.80
N PHE A 368 -15.43 -0.57 8.72
CA PHE A 368 -14.10 -1.11 8.43
C PHE A 368 -14.03 -2.04 7.20
N PRO A 369 -14.86 -3.11 7.09
CA PRO A 369 -14.81 -3.98 5.92
C PRO A 369 -15.24 -3.31 4.60
N LEU A 370 -15.93 -2.16 4.67
CA LEU A 370 -16.41 -1.46 3.47
C LEU A 370 -15.30 -0.62 2.81
N ALA A 371 -14.23 -0.34 3.56
CA ALA A 371 -13.18 0.59 3.16
C ALA A 371 -12.37 0.08 1.95
N LYS A 372 -11.75 1.04 1.24
CA LYS A 372 -10.91 0.81 0.05
C LYS A 372 -9.76 -0.17 0.30
N GLY A 373 -9.17 -0.15 1.50
CA GLY A 373 -8.10 -1.06 1.90
C GLY A 373 -8.57 -2.45 2.34
N GLU A 374 -9.88 -2.71 2.37
CA GLU A 374 -10.49 -4.00 2.75
C GLU A 374 -11.20 -4.64 1.55
N PHE A 375 -12.53 -4.54 1.45
CA PHE A 375 -13.29 -5.12 0.32
C PHE A 375 -13.79 -4.08 -0.69
N ASP A 376 -13.57 -2.79 -0.44
CA ASP A 376 -13.89 -1.69 -1.34
C ASP A 376 -15.35 -1.72 -1.84
N LEU A 377 -16.28 -1.82 -0.88
CA LEU A 377 -17.69 -2.10 -1.18
C LEU A 377 -18.47 -0.87 -1.66
N HIS A 378 -17.91 0.31 -1.51
CA HIS A 378 -18.54 1.55 -1.97
C HIS A 378 -18.65 1.61 -3.50
N GLU A 379 -17.65 1.09 -4.22
CA GLU A 379 -17.62 1.09 -5.68
C GLU A 379 -18.48 -0.02 -6.34
N ARG A 380 -19.14 -0.85 -5.53
CA ARG A 380 -19.90 -2.01 -5.99
C ARG A 380 -21.31 -1.67 -6.42
N THR A 381 -21.81 -2.37 -7.44
CA THR A 381 -23.22 -2.32 -7.82
C THR A 381 -24.08 -3.04 -6.78
N VAL A 382 -25.39 -2.80 -6.78
CA VAL A 382 -26.29 -3.52 -5.87
C VAL A 382 -26.25 -5.03 -6.12
N ALA A 383 -26.18 -5.46 -7.37
CA ALA A 383 -26.07 -6.88 -7.72
C ALA A 383 -24.77 -7.52 -7.19
N ASP A 384 -23.63 -6.81 -7.29
CA ASP A 384 -22.37 -7.29 -6.71
C ASP A 384 -22.49 -7.42 -5.19
N LEU A 385 -23.09 -6.42 -4.52
CA LEU A 385 -23.29 -6.44 -3.07
C LEU A 385 -24.19 -7.59 -2.62
N GLU A 386 -25.22 -7.92 -3.39
CA GLU A 386 -26.08 -9.09 -3.13
C GLU A 386 -25.30 -10.40 -3.24
N CYS A 387 -24.47 -10.55 -4.28
CA CYS A 387 -23.59 -11.71 -4.44
C CYS A 387 -22.59 -11.82 -3.27
N ILE A 388 -21.96 -10.71 -2.90
CA ILE A 388 -21.02 -10.65 -1.76
C ILE A 388 -21.73 -10.97 -0.44
N SER A 389 -22.93 -10.43 -0.24
CA SER A 389 -23.74 -10.67 0.96
C SER A 389 -24.31 -12.08 1.04
N ALA A 390 -24.47 -12.78 -0.07
CA ALA A 390 -24.84 -14.21 -0.09
C ALA A 390 -23.69 -15.11 0.38
N GLY A 391 -22.45 -14.65 0.28
CA GLY A 391 -21.27 -15.36 0.76
C GLY A 391 -20.80 -16.49 -0.15
N GLY A 392 -20.06 -17.43 0.43
CA GLY A 392 -19.41 -18.53 -0.29
C GLY A 392 -18.29 -18.10 -1.24
N GLU A 393 -17.81 -19.05 -2.04
CA GLU A 393 -16.70 -18.86 -3.00
C GLU A 393 -17.01 -17.78 -4.04
N ALA A 394 -18.21 -17.80 -4.63
CA ALA A 394 -18.64 -16.79 -5.59
C ALA A 394 -18.68 -15.39 -4.96
N GLY A 395 -19.20 -15.27 -3.73
CA GLY A 395 -19.22 -14.02 -2.99
C GLY A 395 -17.81 -13.49 -2.68
N LEU A 396 -16.86 -14.37 -2.34
CA LEU A 396 -15.46 -13.98 -2.10
C LEU A 396 -14.81 -13.44 -3.37
N TYR A 397 -14.93 -14.18 -4.47
CA TYR A 397 -14.37 -13.77 -5.76
C TYR A 397 -14.97 -12.46 -6.26
N MET A 398 -16.27 -12.23 -6.01
CA MET A 398 -16.88 -10.94 -6.28
C MET A 398 -16.28 -9.85 -5.38
N ALA A 399 -16.15 -10.11 -4.07
CA ALA A 399 -15.64 -9.16 -3.08
C ALA A 399 -14.19 -8.75 -3.33
N VAL A 400 -13.33 -9.66 -3.80
CA VAL A 400 -11.92 -9.36 -4.11
C VAL A 400 -11.69 -9.01 -5.58
N GLY A 401 -12.68 -9.23 -6.45
CA GLY A 401 -12.61 -8.97 -7.89
C GLY A 401 -11.68 -9.90 -8.67
N SER A 402 -11.21 -11.01 -8.08
CA SER A 402 -10.32 -11.98 -8.72
C SER A 402 -10.58 -13.40 -8.20
N LYS A 403 -10.32 -14.40 -9.06
CA LYS A 403 -10.32 -15.83 -8.70
C LYS A 403 -8.96 -16.33 -8.22
N ASP A 404 -7.91 -15.52 -8.33
CA ASP A 404 -6.58 -15.96 -7.95
C ASP A 404 -6.51 -16.18 -6.44
N ALA A 405 -5.68 -17.16 -6.05
CA ALA A 405 -5.32 -17.41 -4.67
C ALA A 405 -4.86 -16.14 -3.95
N TYR A 406 -5.09 -16.10 -2.64
CA TYR A 406 -4.61 -15.05 -1.77
C TYR A 406 -3.09 -14.93 -1.86
N LYS A 407 -2.62 -13.68 -1.96
CA LYS A 407 -1.21 -13.33 -1.93
C LYS A 407 -1.01 -12.35 -0.79
N GLU A 408 -0.15 -12.73 0.16
CA GLU A 408 0.21 -11.85 1.28
C GLU A 408 0.90 -10.58 0.77
N SER A 409 0.42 -9.41 1.17
CA SER A 409 1.08 -8.12 0.89
C SER A 409 1.90 -7.69 2.10
N ASP A 410 2.92 -6.87 1.93
CA ASP A 410 3.60 -6.20 3.04
C ASP A 410 2.85 -4.94 3.53
N GLU A 411 1.82 -4.51 2.79
CA GLU A 411 0.93 -3.41 3.14
C GLU A 411 -0.15 -3.85 4.14
N ARG A 412 -0.63 -2.91 4.95
CA ARG A 412 -1.77 -3.12 5.87
C ARG A 412 -3.12 -3.04 5.13
N GLU A 413 -3.36 -3.98 4.23
CA GLU A 413 -4.59 -4.15 3.43
C GLU A 413 -5.17 -5.56 3.56
N HIS A 414 -6.49 -5.69 3.31
CA HIS A 414 -7.25 -6.93 3.39
C HIS A 414 -7.11 -7.65 4.73
N ILE A 415 -7.12 -6.89 5.83
CA ILE A 415 -6.95 -7.41 7.18
C ILE A 415 -8.04 -8.43 7.50
N CYS A 416 -9.28 -8.20 7.06
CA CYS A 416 -10.37 -9.17 7.26
C CYS A 416 -10.07 -10.56 6.66
N LEU A 417 -9.41 -10.62 5.49
CA LEU A 417 -9.03 -11.89 4.86
C LEU A 417 -7.78 -12.50 5.50
N PHE A 418 -6.84 -11.66 5.92
CA PHE A 418 -5.69 -12.10 6.69
C PHE A 418 -6.10 -12.73 8.03
N ASP A 419 -7.10 -12.15 8.69
CA ASP A 419 -7.64 -12.69 9.94
C ASP A 419 -8.34 -14.03 9.70
N ALA A 420 -9.02 -14.21 8.56
CA ALA A 420 -9.61 -15.49 8.19
C ALA A 420 -8.56 -16.58 7.95
N LEU A 421 -7.43 -16.22 7.33
CA LEU A 421 -6.24 -17.09 7.23
C LEU A 421 -5.72 -17.46 8.62
N LEU A 422 -5.46 -16.48 9.49
CA LEU A 422 -4.96 -16.75 10.83
C LEU A 422 -5.92 -17.62 11.63
N ALA A 423 -7.21 -17.33 11.61
CA ALA A 423 -8.24 -18.09 12.30
C ALA A 423 -8.26 -19.56 11.87
N GLY A 424 -8.10 -19.85 10.58
CA GLY A 424 -8.00 -21.22 10.09
C GLY A 424 -6.73 -21.94 10.53
N ARG A 425 -5.56 -21.27 10.54
CA ARG A 425 -4.30 -21.87 11.01
C ARG A 425 -4.34 -22.27 12.47
N VAL A 426 -4.97 -21.46 13.31
CA VAL A 426 -5.05 -21.69 14.76
C VAL A 426 -6.33 -22.41 15.21
N ALA A 427 -7.17 -22.87 14.27
CA ALA A 427 -8.48 -23.46 14.57
C ALA A 427 -8.41 -24.72 15.46
N HIS A 428 -7.27 -25.41 15.45
CA HIS A 428 -7.03 -26.62 16.23
C HIS A 428 -6.61 -26.34 17.68
N LEU A 429 -6.31 -25.09 18.03
CA LEU A 429 -5.86 -24.69 19.36
C LEU A 429 -7.04 -24.33 20.28
N THR A 430 -6.85 -24.48 21.59
CA THR A 430 -7.77 -23.95 22.58
C THR A 430 -7.71 -22.41 22.61
N ASP A 431 -8.76 -21.78 23.13
CA ASP A 431 -8.87 -20.31 23.16
C ASP A 431 -7.64 -19.64 23.80
N ASN A 432 -7.18 -20.13 24.95
CA ASN A 432 -6.04 -19.58 25.67
C ASN A 432 -4.71 -19.78 24.91
N ALA A 433 -4.49 -20.99 24.36
CA ALA A 433 -3.28 -21.29 23.59
C ALA A 433 -3.20 -20.44 22.31
N ARG A 434 -4.34 -20.24 21.65
CA ARG A 434 -4.47 -19.39 20.47
C ARG A 434 -4.15 -17.93 20.79
N GLU A 435 -4.75 -17.37 21.83
CA GLU A 435 -4.53 -15.96 22.21
C GLU A 435 -3.07 -15.70 22.57
N THR A 436 -2.47 -16.61 23.34
CA THR A 436 -1.03 -16.60 23.68
C THR A 436 -0.18 -16.60 22.42
N LEU A 437 -0.39 -17.57 21.51
CA LEU A 437 0.39 -17.70 20.28
C LEU A 437 0.29 -16.45 19.40
N LEU A 438 -0.91 -15.90 19.22
CA LEU A 438 -1.12 -14.71 18.39
C LEU A 438 -0.42 -13.48 18.97
N VAL A 439 -0.35 -13.34 20.29
CA VAL A 439 0.39 -12.26 20.96
C VAL A 439 1.90 -12.48 20.85
N GLU A 440 2.40 -13.69 21.12
CA GLU A 440 3.83 -14.02 21.04
C GLU A 440 4.39 -13.82 19.62
N ARG A 441 3.63 -14.21 18.60
CA ARG A 441 3.98 -13.99 17.19
C ARG A 441 3.78 -12.52 16.76
N GLY A 442 3.18 -11.69 17.61
CA GLY A 442 2.98 -10.26 17.42
C GLY A 442 1.74 -9.89 16.62
N TYR A 443 0.91 -10.84 16.17
CA TYR A 443 -0.34 -10.56 15.44
C TYR A 443 -1.33 -9.71 16.26
N ALA A 444 -1.24 -9.78 17.57
CA ALA A 444 -2.01 -8.95 18.49
C ALA A 444 -1.12 -8.35 19.60
N GLY A 445 -1.51 -7.19 20.11
CA GLY A 445 -0.81 -6.53 21.23
C GLY A 445 -1.29 -6.97 22.61
N THR A 446 -2.48 -7.59 22.69
CA THR A 446 -3.13 -8.08 23.91
C THR A 446 -4.00 -9.28 23.57
N GLU A 447 -4.33 -10.11 24.57
CA GLU A 447 -5.29 -11.23 24.42
C GLU A 447 -6.65 -10.76 23.88
N ASN A 448 -7.17 -9.64 24.38
CA ASN A 448 -8.42 -9.04 23.87
C ASN A 448 -8.33 -8.68 22.38
N SER A 449 -7.17 -8.19 21.93
CA SER A 449 -6.94 -7.89 20.51
C SER A 449 -6.80 -9.16 19.68
N ALA A 450 -6.19 -10.21 20.23
CA ALA A 450 -6.08 -11.53 19.60
C ALA A 450 -7.46 -12.17 19.42
N ASN A 451 -8.31 -12.10 20.44
CA ASN A 451 -9.70 -12.56 20.37
C ASN A 451 -10.52 -11.75 19.35
N THR A 452 -10.32 -10.43 19.26
CA THR A 452 -10.98 -9.58 18.25
C THR A 452 -10.59 -10.01 16.83
N LEU A 453 -9.29 -10.15 16.57
CA LEU A 453 -8.74 -10.66 15.31
C LEU A 453 -9.35 -12.02 14.97
N TYR A 454 -9.29 -12.98 15.89
CA TYR A 454 -9.80 -14.32 15.66
C TYR A 454 -11.31 -14.31 15.35
N ARG A 455 -12.12 -13.56 16.10
CA ARG A 455 -13.58 -13.49 15.88
C ARG A 455 -13.93 -12.86 14.54
N VAL A 456 -13.23 -11.81 14.12
CA VAL A 456 -13.43 -11.22 12.79
C VAL A 456 -13.05 -12.24 11.72
N GLY A 457 -11.88 -12.86 11.84
CA GLY A 457 -11.41 -13.90 10.93
C GLY A 457 -12.36 -15.09 10.82
N LEU A 458 -12.89 -15.56 11.94
CA LEU A 458 -13.88 -16.64 12.00
C LEU A 458 -15.16 -16.26 11.26
N ASN A 459 -15.68 -15.04 11.48
CA ASN A 459 -16.90 -14.56 10.82
C ASN A 459 -16.72 -14.38 9.31
N VAL A 460 -15.60 -13.79 8.88
CA VAL A 460 -15.26 -13.61 7.47
C VAL A 460 -15.06 -14.97 6.80
N GLY A 461 -14.30 -15.86 7.45
CA GLY A 461 -14.01 -17.19 6.95
C GLY A 461 -15.27 -18.03 6.77
N LYS A 462 -16.18 -18.03 7.75
CA LYS A 462 -17.48 -18.70 7.65
C LYS A 462 -18.35 -18.12 6.54
N HIS A 463 -18.45 -16.78 6.49
CA HIS A 463 -19.26 -16.09 5.49
C HIS A 463 -18.87 -16.48 4.05
N PHE A 464 -17.58 -16.58 3.77
CA PHE A 464 -17.07 -16.93 2.45
C PHE A 464 -16.83 -18.44 2.23
N GLY A 465 -17.19 -19.30 3.19
CA GLY A 465 -16.99 -20.75 3.08
C GLY A 465 -15.52 -21.19 3.14
N LEU A 466 -14.62 -20.32 3.59
CA LEU A 466 -13.23 -20.66 3.89
C LEU A 466 -13.16 -21.50 5.18
N LEU A 467 -14.00 -21.20 6.16
CA LEU A 467 -14.11 -21.98 7.39
C LEU A 467 -15.51 -22.59 7.48
N ASP A 468 -15.61 -23.80 8.01
CA ASP A 468 -16.91 -24.45 8.26
C ASP A 468 -17.63 -23.85 9.48
N ASN A 469 -18.81 -24.37 9.81
CA ASN A 469 -19.59 -23.90 10.96
C ASN A 469 -18.86 -24.09 12.30
N GLY A 470 -17.97 -25.07 12.40
CA GLY A 470 -17.10 -25.32 13.56
C GLY A 470 -15.86 -24.41 13.61
N GLY A 471 -15.54 -23.74 12.50
CA GLY A 471 -14.34 -22.90 12.36
C GLY A 471 -13.14 -23.63 11.76
N ALA A 472 -13.30 -24.88 11.30
CA ALA A 472 -12.22 -25.64 10.70
C ALA A 472 -11.99 -25.23 9.23
N PRO A 473 -10.74 -25.25 8.74
CA PRO A 473 -10.41 -25.01 7.34
C PRO A 473 -11.16 -25.93 6.36
N THR A 474 -11.78 -25.36 5.32
CA THR A 474 -12.39 -26.12 4.23
C THR A 474 -11.39 -26.44 3.11
N ALA A 475 -11.79 -27.26 2.14
CA ALA A 475 -11.02 -27.44 0.91
C ALA A 475 -10.80 -26.12 0.16
N PHE A 476 -11.82 -25.24 0.15
CA PHE A 476 -11.71 -23.93 -0.46
C PHE A 476 -10.68 -23.04 0.24
N TYR A 477 -10.59 -23.07 1.57
CA TYR A 477 -9.53 -22.37 2.30
C TYR A 477 -8.13 -22.83 1.90
N ASN A 478 -7.92 -24.16 1.80
CA ASN A 478 -6.61 -24.69 1.44
C ASN A 478 -6.24 -24.30 0.01
N ASN A 479 -7.20 -24.29 -0.91
CA ASN A 479 -6.98 -23.84 -2.29
C ASN A 479 -6.72 -22.33 -2.38
N TYR A 480 -7.49 -21.53 -1.63
CA TYR A 480 -7.44 -20.07 -1.71
C TYR A 480 -6.22 -19.49 -1.01
N PHE A 481 -5.88 -19.95 0.19
CA PHE A 481 -4.71 -19.47 0.94
C PHE A 481 -3.43 -20.25 0.64
N GLY A 482 -3.55 -21.49 0.16
CA GLY A 482 -2.40 -22.35 -0.15
C GLY A 482 -1.48 -22.52 1.04
N ASN A 483 -0.19 -22.33 0.79
CA ASN A 483 0.89 -22.47 1.78
C ASN A 483 1.23 -21.17 2.54
N CYS A 484 0.37 -20.15 2.46
CA CYS A 484 0.60 -18.92 3.21
C CYS A 484 0.62 -19.21 4.72
N LEU A 485 1.66 -18.75 5.41
CA LEU A 485 1.83 -18.92 6.85
C LEU A 485 1.73 -20.38 7.33
N ASN A 486 2.34 -21.33 6.60
CA ASN A 486 2.37 -22.74 7.03
C ASN A 486 3.21 -22.99 8.29
N ASP A 487 4.13 -22.07 8.64
CA ASP A 487 5.05 -22.19 9.78
C ASP A 487 4.46 -21.65 11.11
N LEU A 488 3.17 -21.34 11.10
CA LEU A 488 2.39 -20.78 12.20
C LEU A 488 1.68 -21.93 12.94
#